data_AF-A0A922YT76-F1
#
_entry.id   AF-A0A922YT76-F1
#
_cell.length_a   1.000
_cell.length_b   1.000
_cell.length_c   1.000
_cell.angle_alpha   90.00
_cell.angle_beta   90.00
_cell.angle_gamma   90.00
#
_symmetry.space_group_name_H-M   'P 1'
#
loop_
_entity.id
_entity.type
_entity.pdbx_description
1 polymer ?
#
loop_
_entity_poly.entity_id
_entity_poly.type
_entity_poly.pdbx_seq_one_letter_code
_entity_poly.pdbx_strand_id
1 'polypeptide(L)'
;MAKESQDRSMQTLFKILSVVVMAALLSGCSTPWATVPDRAGDPVMLLGHDPVAYFTESKAVKGTAQHKLVMFQRTYYFATDQNRYDFIADPAKYEPQYGGFCGQGLAYGRKLGSDPTRWQIVDGRLYIFGSEAAQAAWSLDPAWHIAQADPIWQDIQDEGWRSATLAATLNKVPHHRSMAQARAEWEKRFPDQPWPADEASWRDWFKRPGWRAAEGVGQPALGYPE
;
A
#
# COMPACT_ATOMS: atom_id res chain seq x y z
N MET A 1 36.70 -34.13 25.39
CA MET A 1 36.29 -32.78 25.80
C MET A 1 36.55 -31.72 24.72
N ALA A 2 37.75 -31.61 24.11
CA ALA A 2 38.01 -30.58 23.08
C ALA A 2 37.19 -30.73 21.77
N LYS A 3 37.02 -31.96 21.28
CA LYS A 3 36.28 -32.25 20.03
C LYS A 3 34.79 -31.90 20.12
N GLU A 4 34.19 -32.09 21.29
CA GLU A 4 32.77 -31.85 21.56
C GLU A 4 32.44 -30.36 21.71
N SER A 5 33.38 -29.57 22.27
CA SER A 5 33.28 -28.11 22.31
C SER A 5 33.37 -27.48 20.91
N GLN A 6 34.25 -28.00 20.05
CA GLN A 6 34.42 -27.54 18.67
C GLN A 6 33.19 -27.83 17.80
N ASP A 7 32.55 -28.99 17.98
CA ASP A 7 31.35 -29.39 17.24
C ASP A 7 30.12 -28.54 17.64
N ARG A 8 29.97 -28.24 18.94
CA ARG A 8 28.89 -27.36 19.45
C ARG A 8 29.04 -25.92 18.96
N SER A 9 30.27 -25.42 18.88
CA SER A 9 30.59 -24.09 18.33
C SER A 9 30.24 -24.02 16.84
N MET A 10 30.62 -25.04 16.08
CA MET A 10 30.34 -25.14 14.64
C MET A 10 28.84 -25.25 14.37
N GLN A 11 28.09 -26.06 15.14
CA GLN A 11 26.63 -26.13 15.04
C GLN A 11 25.93 -24.81 15.40
N THR A 12 26.46 -24.05 16.35
CA THR A 12 25.93 -22.74 16.73
C THR A 12 26.18 -21.71 15.63
N LEU A 13 27.38 -21.71 15.04
CA LEU A 13 27.72 -20.88 13.88
C LEU A 13 26.85 -21.20 12.66
N PHE A 14 26.61 -22.48 12.36
CA PHE A 14 25.70 -22.88 11.28
C PHE A 14 24.26 -22.43 11.54
N LYS A 15 23.76 -22.52 12.77
CA LYS A 15 22.41 -22.01 13.13
C LYS A 15 22.31 -20.49 12.98
N ILE A 16 23.30 -19.74 13.46
CA ILE A 16 23.34 -18.28 13.31
C ILE A 16 23.40 -17.90 11.83
N LEU A 17 24.28 -18.54 11.06
CA LEU A 17 24.40 -18.32 9.63
C LEU A 17 23.11 -18.66 8.89
N SER A 18 22.43 -19.75 9.27
CA SER A 18 21.14 -20.14 8.69
C SER A 18 20.06 -19.09 8.98
N VAL A 19 20.00 -18.55 10.19
CA VAL A 19 19.08 -17.47 10.56
C VAL A 19 19.39 -16.18 9.80
N VAL A 20 20.66 -15.81 9.66
CA VAL A 20 21.10 -14.61 8.90
C VAL A 20 20.78 -14.77 7.41
N VAL A 21 21.04 -15.93 6.81
CA VAL A 21 20.70 -16.21 5.41
C VAL A 21 19.18 -16.21 5.21
N MET A 22 18.41 -16.79 6.14
CA MET A 22 16.94 -16.76 6.08
C MET A 22 16.40 -15.33 6.20
N ALA A 23 16.96 -14.51 7.10
CA ALA A 23 16.61 -13.09 7.24
C ALA A 23 16.99 -12.27 5.99
N ALA A 24 18.16 -12.53 5.40
CA ALA A 24 18.61 -11.88 4.16
C ALA A 24 17.73 -12.27 2.95
N LEU A 25 17.32 -13.54 2.86
CA LEU A 25 16.40 -14.02 1.82
C LEU A 25 14.97 -13.45 2.00
N LEU A 26 14.53 -13.21 3.24
CA LEU A 26 13.25 -12.54 3.54
C LEU A 26 13.27 -11.04 3.25
N SER A 27 14.46 -10.44 3.11
CA SER A 27 14.66 -9.02 2.76
C SER A 27 14.48 -8.75 1.26
N GLY A 28 14.51 -9.78 0.43
CA GLY A 28 14.26 -9.67 -1.00
C GLY A 28 12.79 -9.35 -1.31
N CYS A 29 12.55 -8.29 -2.08
CA CYS A 29 11.25 -7.86 -2.65
C CYS A 29 10.33 -7.01 -1.74
N SER A 30 10.88 -6.21 -0.82
CA SER A 30 10.12 -5.15 -0.15
C SER A 30 10.31 -3.83 -0.89
N THR A 31 9.28 -3.33 -1.56
CA THR A 31 9.30 -2.05 -2.29
C THR A 31 8.90 -0.89 -1.37
N PRO A 32 9.48 0.32 -1.54
CA PRO A 32 9.06 1.52 -0.82
C PRO A 32 7.80 2.18 -1.42
N TRP A 33 7.30 1.63 -2.54
CA TRP A 33 6.12 2.09 -3.29
C TRP A 33 5.09 0.96 -3.42
N ALA A 34 3.81 1.30 -3.54
CA ALA A 34 2.71 0.34 -3.72
C ALA A 34 2.60 -0.17 -5.16
N THR A 35 3.73 -0.62 -5.72
CA THR A 35 3.83 -1.13 -7.08
C THR A 35 3.58 -2.63 -7.13
N VAL A 36 3.00 -3.09 -8.24
CA VAL A 36 2.78 -4.51 -8.54
C VAL A 36 3.45 -4.81 -9.88
N PRO A 37 4.27 -5.89 -9.97
CA PRO A 37 4.93 -6.24 -11.23
C PRO A 37 3.89 -6.60 -12.30
N ASP A 38 4.10 -6.11 -13.53
CA ASP A 38 3.42 -6.60 -14.72
C ASP A 38 4.02 -7.94 -15.22
N ARG A 39 3.64 -8.40 -16.42
CA ARG A 39 4.20 -9.60 -17.04
C ARG A 39 5.70 -9.50 -17.35
N ALA A 40 6.21 -8.30 -17.61
CA ALA A 40 7.62 -8.04 -17.88
C ALA A 40 8.45 -7.87 -16.59
N GLY A 41 7.79 -7.75 -15.43
CA GLY A 41 8.42 -7.49 -14.14
C GLY A 41 8.56 -6.01 -13.80
N ASP A 42 7.98 -5.10 -14.59
CA ASP A 42 8.03 -3.66 -14.33
C ASP A 42 7.15 -3.30 -13.12
N PRO A 43 7.61 -2.43 -12.20
CA PRO A 43 6.88 -2.08 -10.99
C PRO A 43 5.74 -1.08 -11.28
N VAL A 44 4.55 -1.57 -11.59
CA VAL A 44 3.40 -0.74 -12.01
C VAL A 44 2.62 -0.17 -10.81
N MET A 45 2.41 1.14 -10.82
CA MET A 45 1.58 1.87 -9.85
C MET A 45 0.09 1.65 -10.09
N LEU A 46 -0.72 1.73 -9.03
CA LEU A 46 -2.19 1.76 -9.10
C LEU A 46 -2.81 0.58 -9.87
N LEU A 47 -2.14 -0.59 -9.88
CA LEU A 47 -2.52 -1.73 -10.74
C LEU A 47 -2.76 -1.33 -12.20
N GLY A 48 -2.01 -0.33 -12.71
CA GLY A 48 -2.13 0.16 -14.08
C GLY A 48 -3.31 1.11 -14.31
N HIS A 49 -3.90 1.70 -13.27
CA HIS A 49 -4.89 2.77 -13.43
C HIS A 49 -4.19 4.11 -13.62
N ASP A 50 -4.82 4.94 -14.44
CA ASP A 50 -4.33 6.24 -14.85
C ASP A 50 -4.43 7.25 -13.70
N PRO A 51 -3.31 7.78 -13.18
CA PRO A 51 -3.32 8.75 -12.08
C PRO A 51 -3.96 10.11 -12.45
N VAL A 52 -3.99 10.47 -13.73
CA VAL A 52 -4.58 11.73 -14.21
C VAL A 52 -6.10 11.64 -14.26
N ALA A 53 -6.64 10.48 -14.65
CA ALA A 53 -8.08 10.26 -14.79
C ALA A 53 -8.88 10.49 -13.49
N TYR A 54 -8.25 10.30 -12.32
CA TYR A 54 -8.87 10.63 -11.03
C TYR A 54 -9.26 12.11 -10.93
N PHE A 55 -8.46 13.00 -11.53
CA PHE A 55 -8.64 14.44 -11.46
C PHE A 55 -9.44 14.99 -12.63
N THR A 56 -9.23 14.44 -13.83
CA THR A 56 -9.84 14.95 -15.06
C THR A 56 -11.20 14.32 -15.35
N GLU A 57 -11.37 13.04 -15.01
CA GLU A 57 -12.58 12.26 -15.29
C GLU A 57 -13.37 11.90 -14.02
N SER A 58 -12.80 12.17 -12.83
CA SER A 58 -13.35 11.76 -11.53
C SER A 58 -13.62 10.25 -11.46
N LYS A 59 -12.74 9.44 -12.08
CA LYS A 59 -12.89 7.99 -12.21
C LYS A 59 -11.55 7.28 -12.12
N ALA A 60 -11.57 6.06 -11.61
CA ALA A 60 -10.46 5.12 -11.74
C ALA A 60 -10.52 4.49 -13.13
N VAL A 61 -9.76 5.03 -14.10
CA VAL A 61 -9.71 4.53 -15.47
C VAL A 61 -8.48 3.65 -15.64
N LYS A 62 -8.65 2.46 -16.20
CA LYS A 62 -7.53 1.55 -16.49
C LYS A 62 -6.72 2.10 -17.67
N GLY A 63 -5.43 2.29 -17.46
CA GLY A 63 -4.47 2.60 -18.53
C GLY A 63 -3.94 1.34 -19.20
N THR A 64 -3.08 1.51 -20.20
CA THR A 64 -2.48 0.39 -20.92
C THR A 64 -0.97 0.54 -21.07
N ALA A 65 -0.29 -0.58 -21.34
CA ALA A 65 1.15 -0.59 -21.60
C ALA A 65 1.55 0.18 -22.87
N GLN A 66 0.60 0.46 -23.79
CA GLN A 66 0.86 1.30 -24.97
C GLN A 66 1.15 2.75 -24.57
N HIS A 67 0.49 3.25 -23.52
CA HIS A 67 0.73 4.59 -22.96
C HIS A 67 1.55 4.48 -21.67
N LYS A 68 2.71 3.81 -21.72
CA LYS A 68 3.59 3.60 -20.56
C LYS A 68 4.50 4.79 -20.32
N LEU A 69 4.72 5.12 -19.05
CA LEU A 69 5.80 6.00 -18.59
C LEU A 69 6.57 5.32 -17.46
N VAL A 70 7.89 5.31 -17.57
CA VAL A 70 8.77 4.96 -16.44
C VAL A 70 9.33 6.26 -15.88
N MET A 71 9.04 6.55 -14.62
CA MET A 71 9.50 7.76 -13.94
C MET A 71 9.74 7.44 -12.46
N PHE A 72 10.82 7.97 -11.88
CA PHE A 72 11.15 7.77 -10.46
C PHE A 72 11.17 6.29 -10.01
N GLN A 73 11.70 5.41 -10.86
CA GLN A 73 11.76 3.95 -10.63
C GLN A 73 10.38 3.26 -10.51
N ARG A 74 9.34 3.90 -11.03
CA ARG A 74 7.96 3.39 -11.05
C ARG A 74 7.44 3.40 -12.49
N THR A 75 6.51 2.50 -12.76
CA THR A 75 5.83 2.42 -14.06
C THR A 75 4.39 2.90 -13.91
N TYR A 76 3.98 3.80 -14.78
CA TYR A 76 2.62 4.34 -14.86
C TYR A 76 2.03 3.98 -16.21
N TYR A 77 0.76 3.58 -16.21
CA TYR A 77 -0.03 3.35 -17.40
C TYR A 77 -1.10 4.43 -17.49
N PHE A 78 -1.32 4.95 -18.69
CA PHE A 78 -2.32 5.98 -18.95
C PHE A 78 -3.40 5.45 -19.90
N ALA A 79 -4.59 6.01 -19.78
CA ALA A 79 -5.71 5.72 -20.68
C ALA A 79 -5.51 6.38 -22.05
N THR A 80 -4.77 7.48 -22.10
CA THR A 80 -4.45 8.23 -23.32
C THR A 80 -3.04 8.82 -23.28
N ASP A 81 -2.47 9.14 -24.45
CA ASP A 81 -1.22 9.88 -24.52
C ASP A 81 -1.33 11.29 -23.92
N GLN A 82 -2.51 11.92 -23.99
CA GLN A 82 -2.74 13.22 -23.37
C GLN A 82 -2.57 13.15 -21.85
N ASN A 83 -3.19 12.16 -21.20
CA ASN A 83 -3.03 11.96 -19.76
C ASN A 83 -1.56 11.70 -19.40
N ARG A 84 -0.82 10.93 -20.22
CA ARG A 84 0.62 10.74 -20.04
C ARG A 84 1.38 12.07 -20.12
N TYR A 85 1.07 12.94 -21.07
CA TYR A 85 1.70 14.25 -21.18
C TYR A 85 1.37 15.16 -20.00
N ASP A 86 0.10 15.18 -19.57
CA ASP A 86 -0.34 15.96 -18.41
C ASP A 86 0.38 15.52 -17.13
N PHE A 87 0.57 14.21 -16.95
CA PHE A 87 1.36 13.67 -15.84
C PHE A 87 2.81 14.10 -15.89
N ILE A 88 3.45 14.06 -17.07
CA ILE A 88 4.85 14.50 -17.23
C ILE A 88 5.00 15.99 -16.90
N ALA A 89 3.99 16.81 -17.24
CA ALA A 89 4.01 18.24 -17.01
C ALA A 89 3.92 18.62 -15.53
N ASP A 90 3.18 17.85 -14.72
CA ASP A 90 3.05 18.08 -13.28
C ASP A 90 2.86 16.77 -12.49
N PRO A 91 3.93 15.97 -12.30
CA PRO A 91 3.82 14.69 -11.60
C PRO A 91 3.32 14.84 -10.16
N ALA A 92 3.74 15.92 -9.47
CA ALA A 92 3.42 16.15 -8.06
C ALA A 92 1.92 16.32 -7.80
N LYS A 93 1.18 16.85 -8.78
CA LYS A 93 -0.28 16.96 -8.73
C LYS A 93 -0.98 15.60 -8.82
N TYR A 94 -0.51 14.73 -9.71
CA TYR A 94 -1.22 13.49 -10.06
C TYR A 94 -0.73 12.27 -9.28
N GLU A 95 0.47 12.30 -8.72
CA GLU A 95 0.99 11.16 -7.96
C GLU A 95 0.13 10.87 -6.72
N PRO A 96 -0.20 9.58 -6.49
CA PRO A 96 -0.92 9.20 -5.30
C PRO A 96 -0.03 9.44 -4.08
N GLN A 97 -0.62 10.03 -3.04
CA GLN A 97 0.04 10.25 -1.78
C GLN A 97 0.51 8.94 -1.17
N TYR A 98 1.54 9.05 -0.32
CA TYR A 98 2.05 7.91 0.45
C TYR A 98 2.51 6.76 -0.43
N GLY A 99 3.05 7.10 -1.60
CA GLY A 99 3.53 6.12 -2.55
C GLY A 99 2.49 5.17 -3.08
N GLY A 100 1.22 5.59 -3.05
CA GLY A 100 0.08 4.77 -3.42
C GLY A 100 -0.30 3.71 -2.41
N PHE A 101 0.24 3.71 -1.17
CA PHE A 101 -0.26 2.84 -0.09
C PHE A 101 -1.56 3.38 0.51
N CYS A 102 -2.25 2.52 1.28
CA CYS A 102 -3.50 2.87 1.95
C CYS A 102 -3.30 4.08 2.88
N GLY A 103 -3.95 5.20 2.58
CA GLY A 103 -3.83 6.43 3.39
C GLY A 103 -4.30 6.24 4.83
N GLN A 104 -5.36 5.45 5.03
CA GLN A 104 -5.83 5.09 6.37
C GLN A 104 -4.79 4.27 7.14
N GLY A 105 -4.15 3.30 6.48
CA GLY A 105 -3.13 2.46 7.10
C GLY A 105 -1.89 3.27 7.48
N LEU A 106 -1.51 4.24 6.65
CA LEU A 106 -0.34 5.06 6.87
C LEU A 106 -0.47 5.97 8.10
N ALA A 107 -1.67 6.45 8.44
CA ALA A 107 -1.91 7.19 9.68
C ALA A 107 -1.50 6.40 10.95
N TYR A 108 -1.34 5.09 10.82
CA TYR A 108 -0.89 4.16 11.87
C TYR A 108 0.48 3.53 11.58
N GLY A 109 1.28 4.07 10.64
CA GLY A 109 2.61 3.56 10.29
C GLY A 109 2.62 2.32 9.39
N ARG A 110 1.47 1.91 8.84
CA ARG A 110 1.35 0.66 8.07
C ARG A 110 1.30 0.95 6.57
N LYS A 111 2.29 0.44 5.83
CA LYS A 111 2.31 0.44 4.36
C LYS A 111 1.49 -0.74 3.84
N LEU A 112 0.16 -0.57 3.80
CA LEU A 112 -0.78 -1.57 3.29
C LEU A 112 -1.11 -1.32 1.82
N GLY A 113 -1.34 -2.41 1.09
CA GLY A 113 -1.74 -2.35 -0.32
C GLY A 113 -3.01 -1.54 -0.55
N SER A 114 -3.19 -1.18 -1.82
CA SER A 114 -4.22 -0.23 -2.25
C SER A 114 -5.08 -0.80 -3.36
N ASP A 115 -6.34 -0.40 -3.35
CA ASP A 115 -7.30 -0.60 -4.43
C ASP A 115 -7.46 0.72 -5.19
N PRO A 116 -7.03 0.80 -6.47
CA PRO A 116 -7.15 2.02 -7.26
C PRO A 116 -8.61 2.47 -7.47
N THR A 117 -9.61 1.64 -7.21
CA THR A 117 -11.03 2.03 -7.24
C THR A 117 -11.53 2.63 -5.93
N ARG A 118 -10.76 2.52 -4.84
CA ARG A 118 -11.03 3.15 -3.54
C ARG A 118 -10.09 4.32 -3.34
N TRP A 119 -10.59 5.50 -3.62
CA TRP A 119 -9.78 6.71 -3.63
C TRP A 119 -10.57 7.93 -3.19
N GLN A 120 -9.85 8.97 -2.80
CA GLN A 120 -10.42 10.28 -2.53
C GLN A 120 -9.39 11.35 -2.89
N ILE A 121 -9.84 12.45 -3.47
CA ILE A 121 -9.04 13.67 -3.60
C ILE A 121 -9.42 14.60 -2.46
N VAL A 122 -8.44 14.99 -1.65
CA VAL A 122 -8.59 15.96 -0.56
C VAL A 122 -7.55 17.04 -0.75
N ASP A 123 -7.96 18.31 -0.79
CA ASP A 123 -7.08 19.47 -1.01
C ASP A 123 -6.15 19.30 -2.23
N GLY A 124 -6.67 18.73 -3.32
CA GLY A 124 -5.93 18.51 -4.56
C GLY A 124 -4.92 17.35 -4.51
N ARG A 125 -4.89 16.56 -3.43
CA ARG A 125 -4.00 15.39 -3.27
C ARG A 125 -4.79 14.09 -3.42
N LEU A 126 -4.27 13.14 -4.20
CA LEU A 126 -4.90 11.82 -4.42
C LEU A 126 -4.52 10.81 -3.33
N TYR A 127 -5.51 10.31 -2.60
CA TYR A 127 -5.34 9.25 -1.60
C TYR A 127 -6.00 7.97 -2.08
N ILE A 128 -5.33 6.83 -1.89
CA ILE A 128 -5.84 5.50 -2.24
C ILE A 128 -6.02 4.66 -0.97
N PHE A 129 -6.97 3.73 -0.98
CA PHE A 129 -7.31 2.88 0.15
C PHE A 129 -7.28 1.41 -0.25
N GLY A 130 -6.91 0.54 0.69
CA GLY A 130 -6.81 -0.91 0.43
C GLY A 130 -8.14 -1.66 0.41
N SER A 131 -9.21 -1.04 0.91
CA SER A 131 -10.54 -1.63 1.03
C SER A 131 -11.60 -0.53 1.23
N GLU A 132 -12.87 -0.89 1.07
CA GLU A 132 -14.00 -0.03 1.35
C GLU A 132 -14.08 0.31 2.85
N ALA A 133 -13.83 -0.66 3.74
CA ALA A 133 -13.73 -0.40 5.17
C ALA A 133 -12.62 0.60 5.53
N ALA A 134 -11.47 0.56 4.85
CA ALA A 134 -10.39 1.51 5.07
C ALA A 134 -10.78 2.92 4.58
N GLN A 135 -11.46 3.02 3.44
CA GLN A 135 -11.98 4.29 2.94
C GLN A 135 -13.08 4.85 3.86
N ALA A 136 -13.97 4.00 4.39
CA ALA A 136 -14.99 4.39 5.36
C ALA A 136 -14.37 4.90 6.66
N ALA A 137 -13.38 4.19 7.20
CA ALA A 137 -12.63 4.62 8.38
C ALA A 137 -11.92 5.97 8.15
N TRP A 138 -11.29 6.15 6.98
CA TRP A 138 -10.69 7.43 6.59
C TRP A 138 -11.72 8.56 6.56
N SER A 139 -12.89 8.30 5.99
CA SER A 139 -13.97 9.29 5.78
C SER A 139 -14.60 9.80 7.08
N LEU A 140 -14.33 9.17 8.22
CA LEU A 140 -14.72 9.69 9.53
C LEU A 140 -14.04 11.04 9.82
N ASP A 141 -12.76 11.16 9.48
CA ASP A 141 -11.99 12.40 9.64
C ASP A 141 -10.74 12.40 8.73
N PRO A 142 -10.89 12.80 7.44
CA PRO A 142 -9.77 12.86 6.50
C PRO A 142 -8.65 13.78 6.97
N ALA A 143 -8.99 14.94 7.54
CA ALA A 143 -8.00 15.92 7.99
C ALA A 143 -7.15 15.36 9.12
N TRP A 144 -7.75 14.66 10.08
CA TRP A 144 -7.00 13.98 11.13
C TRP A 144 -6.08 12.90 10.57
N HIS A 145 -6.56 12.06 9.64
CA HIS A 145 -5.71 11.02 9.05
C HIS A 145 -4.52 11.61 8.30
N ILE A 146 -4.73 12.70 7.53
CA ILE A 146 -3.64 13.42 6.85
C ILE A 146 -2.63 13.95 7.86
N ALA A 147 -3.10 14.63 8.92
CA ALA A 147 -2.24 15.19 9.96
C ALA A 147 -1.39 14.13 10.68
N GLN A 148 -1.91 12.90 10.84
CA GLN A 148 -1.12 11.79 11.41
C GLN A 148 -0.19 11.14 10.38
N ALA A 149 -0.64 10.98 9.14
CA ALA A 149 0.06 10.22 8.12
C ALA A 149 1.23 11.01 7.50
N ASP A 150 1.09 12.33 7.28
CA ASP A 150 2.14 13.15 6.66
C ASP A 150 3.50 13.08 7.39
N PRO A 151 3.62 13.28 8.72
CA PRO A 151 4.92 13.16 9.40
C PRO A 151 5.44 11.72 9.40
N ILE A 152 4.56 10.72 9.57
CA ILE A 152 4.94 9.31 9.51
C ILE A 152 5.53 8.98 8.13
N TRP A 153 4.91 9.46 7.05
CA TRP A 153 5.40 9.24 5.68
C TRP A 153 6.81 9.78 5.50
N GLN A 154 7.09 10.99 6.01
CA GLN A 154 8.43 11.59 5.93
C GLN A 154 9.50 10.69 6.55
N ASP A 155 9.16 10.00 7.65
CA ASP A 155 10.08 9.10 8.35
C ASP A 155 10.28 7.77 7.61
N ILE A 156 9.22 7.22 7.01
CA ILE A 156 9.23 5.84 6.49
C ILE A 156 9.17 5.72 4.97
N GLN A 157 9.17 6.81 4.20
CA GLN A 157 8.95 6.78 2.74
C GLN A 157 9.92 5.83 2.00
N ASP A 158 11.18 5.78 2.41
CA ASP A 158 12.22 4.92 1.80
C ASP A 158 12.23 3.49 2.36
N GLU A 159 11.48 3.21 3.43
CA GLU A 159 11.39 1.87 3.98
C GLU A 159 10.52 0.96 3.11
N GLY A 160 10.94 -0.30 2.97
CA GLY A 160 10.12 -1.30 2.32
C GLY A 160 8.82 -1.57 3.09
N TRP A 161 7.72 -1.82 2.38
CA TRP A 161 6.40 -1.98 3.00
C TRP A 161 6.32 -3.04 4.11
N ARG A 162 7.07 -4.14 3.99
CA ARG A 162 7.08 -5.22 4.99
C ARG A 162 7.73 -4.78 6.29
N SER A 163 8.89 -4.12 6.23
CA SER A 163 9.62 -3.68 7.41
C SER A 163 8.83 -2.61 8.15
N ALA A 164 8.32 -1.61 7.42
CA ALA A 164 7.49 -0.56 7.99
C ALA A 164 6.23 -1.14 8.67
N THR A 165 5.51 -2.03 7.98
CA THR A 165 4.29 -2.63 8.54
C THR A 165 4.57 -3.53 9.74
N LEU A 166 5.69 -4.27 9.74
CA LEU A 166 6.10 -5.07 10.89
C LEU A 166 6.48 -4.18 12.08
N ALA A 167 7.26 -3.13 11.86
CA ALA A 167 7.63 -2.17 12.89
C ALA A 167 6.38 -1.55 13.53
N ALA A 168 5.42 -1.08 12.73
CA ALA A 168 4.15 -0.53 13.21
C ALA A 168 3.25 -1.56 13.91
N THR A 169 3.38 -2.85 13.56
CA THR A 169 2.64 -3.93 14.24
C THR A 169 3.22 -4.22 15.62
N LEU A 170 4.54 -4.17 15.77
CA LEU A 170 5.24 -4.40 17.03
C LEU A 170 5.18 -3.17 17.96
N ASN A 171 5.32 -1.99 17.38
CA ASN A 171 5.33 -0.70 18.08
C ASN A 171 4.21 0.18 17.53
N LYS A 172 3.03 0.05 18.15
CA LYS A 172 1.86 0.85 17.76
C LYS A 172 2.09 2.33 18.08
N VAL A 173 1.67 3.19 17.17
CA VAL A 173 1.66 4.65 17.38
C VAL A 173 0.78 5.01 18.59
N PRO A 174 1.07 6.11 19.32
CA PRO A 174 0.30 6.50 20.51
C PRO A 174 -1.20 6.72 20.24
N HIS A 175 -1.53 7.16 19.03
CA HIS A 175 -2.89 7.41 18.56
C HIS A 175 -3.54 6.23 17.83
N HIS A 176 -3.04 5.01 18.03
CA HIS A 176 -3.54 3.83 17.35
C HIS A 176 -5.03 3.59 17.63
N ARG A 177 -5.81 3.41 16.57
CA ARG A 177 -7.22 3.00 16.61
C ARG A 177 -7.40 1.70 15.84
N SER A 178 -8.19 0.80 16.40
CA SER A 178 -8.59 -0.45 15.75
C SER A 178 -9.75 -0.22 14.77
N MET A 179 -9.91 -1.13 13.80
CA MET A 179 -11.07 -1.11 12.90
C MET A 179 -12.40 -1.27 13.64
N ALA A 180 -12.44 -1.99 14.76
CA ALA A 180 -13.63 -2.10 15.61
C ALA A 180 -14.04 -0.74 16.21
N GLN A 181 -13.06 0.09 16.60
CA GLN A 181 -13.33 1.44 17.09
C GLN A 181 -13.84 2.35 15.95
N ALA A 182 -13.21 2.28 14.78
CA ALA A 182 -13.68 3.02 13.60
C ALA A 182 -15.11 2.62 13.20
N ARG A 183 -15.41 1.32 13.22
CA ARG A 183 -16.75 0.78 12.97
C ARG A 183 -17.78 1.30 13.97
N ALA A 184 -17.47 1.26 15.27
CA ALA A 184 -18.38 1.77 16.29
C ALA A 184 -18.66 3.27 16.13
N GLU A 185 -17.64 4.04 15.74
CA GLU A 185 -17.79 5.47 15.43
C GLU A 185 -18.65 5.70 14.18
N TRP A 186 -18.44 4.89 13.14
CA TRP A 186 -19.25 4.91 11.92
C TRP A 186 -20.72 4.62 12.19
N GLU A 187 -21.02 3.51 12.87
CA GLU A 187 -22.40 3.10 13.20
C GLU A 187 -23.13 4.18 14.02
N LYS A 188 -22.39 4.91 14.86
CA LYS A 188 -22.93 6.05 15.61
C LYS A 188 -23.23 7.26 14.71
N ARG A 189 -22.36 7.56 13.74
CA ARG A 189 -22.47 8.76 12.89
C ARG A 189 -23.40 8.55 11.69
N PHE A 190 -23.49 7.33 11.20
CA PHE A 190 -24.23 6.94 10.00
C PHE A 190 -25.12 5.72 10.30
N PRO A 191 -26.15 5.85 11.15
CA PRO A 191 -26.97 4.73 11.59
C PRO A 191 -27.69 4.01 10.43
N ASP A 192 -27.93 4.72 9.31
CA ASP A 192 -28.59 4.18 8.12
C ASP A 192 -27.63 3.58 7.08
N GLN A 193 -26.31 3.68 7.31
CA GLN A 193 -25.30 3.15 6.39
C GLN A 193 -24.56 1.98 7.03
N PRO A 194 -24.69 0.75 6.48
CA PRO A 194 -23.98 -0.38 7.04
C PRO A 194 -22.46 -0.22 6.89
N TRP A 195 -21.72 -0.71 7.87
CA TRP A 195 -20.27 -0.80 7.77
C TRP A 195 -19.87 -1.77 6.64
N PRO A 196 -18.84 -1.45 5.83
CA PRO A 196 -18.39 -2.33 4.75
C PRO A 196 -17.90 -3.69 5.27
N ALA A 197 -18.23 -4.76 4.56
CA ALA A 197 -17.94 -6.14 5.00
C ALA A 197 -16.50 -6.60 4.72
N ASP A 198 -15.69 -5.79 4.03
CA ASP A 198 -14.40 -6.19 3.44
C ASP A 198 -13.18 -5.94 4.34
N GLU A 199 -13.29 -6.28 5.62
CA GLU A 199 -12.19 -6.10 6.58
C GLU A 199 -10.96 -6.97 6.27
N ALA A 200 -9.78 -6.47 6.63
CA ALA A 200 -8.51 -7.18 6.48
C ALA A 200 -8.43 -8.35 7.47
N SER A 201 -7.94 -9.51 7.01
CA SER A 201 -7.73 -10.71 7.84
C SER A 201 -6.25 -10.91 8.15
N TRP A 202 -5.93 -11.70 9.19
CA TRP A 202 -4.54 -12.08 9.51
C TRP A 202 -3.85 -12.80 8.33
N ARG A 203 -4.62 -13.48 7.47
CA ARG A 203 -4.14 -14.17 6.26
C ARG A 203 -3.54 -13.20 5.24
N ASP A 204 -3.92 -11.92 5.28
CA ASP A 204 -3.52 -10.90 4.32
C ASP A 204 -2.03 -10.52 4.46
N TRP A 205 -1.40 -10.87 5.59
CA TRP A 205 0.03 -10.64 5.86
C TRP A 205 0.95 -11.24 4.79
N PHE A 206 0.58 -12.40 4.23
CA PHE A 206 1.40 -13.12 3.25
C PHE A 206 1.24 -12.58 1.83
N LYS A 207 0.31 -11.65 1.61
CA LYS A 207 -0.05 -11.16 0.28
C LYS A 207 0.63 -9.83 -0.02
N ARG A 208 0.88 -9.57 -1.30
CA ARG A 208 1.56 -8.34 -1.78
C ARG A 208 0.61 -7.14 -1.76
N PRO A 209 1.12 -5.90 -1.73
CA PRO A 209 0.30 -4.72 -1.98
C PRO A 209 -0.55 -4.88 -3.25
N GLY A 210 -1.81 -4.43 -3.22
CA GLY A 210 -2.73 -4.48 -4.36
C GLY A 210 -3.43 -5.82 -4.61
N TRP A 211 -3.07 -6.90 -3.90
CA TRP A 211 -3.64 -8.24 -4.15
C TRP A 211 -5.16 -8.31 -4.02
N ARG A 212 -5.76 -7.60 -3.03
CA ARG A 212 -7.22 -7.64 -2.79
C ARG A 212 -7.98 -7.10 -3.97
N ALA A 213 -7.48 -6.02 -4.57
CA ALA A 213 -8.06 -5.42 -5.75
C ALA A 213 -7.79 -6.26 -7.01
N ALA A 214 -6.58 -6.81 -7.16
CA ALA A 214 -6.26 -7.68 -8.27
C ALA A 214 -7.08 -8.99 -8.28
N GLU A 215 -7.27 -9.61 -7.12
CA GLU A 215 -7.97 -10.90 -6.95
C GLU A 215 -9.48 -10.76 -6.67
N GLY A 216 -9.98 -9.56 -6.37
CA GLY A 216 -11.42 -9.32 -6.15
C GLY A 216 -11.98 -9.82 -4.82
N VAL A 217 -11.41 -9.36 -3.70
CA VAL A 217 -11.86 -9.76 -2.36
C VAL A 217 -12.86 -8.75 -1.80
N GLY A 218 -14.15 -9.10 -1.84
CA GLY A 218 -15.24 -8.20 -1.42
C GLY A 218 -15.63 -7.16 -2.49
N GLN A 219 -15.09 -7.29 -3.71
CA GLN A 219 -15.28 -6.38 -4.84
C GLN A 219 -14.87 -7.07 -6.15
N PRO A 220 -15.23 -6.54 -7.33
CA PRO A 220 -14.79 -7.10 -8.62
C PRO A 220 -13.27 -7.18 -8.74
N ALA A 221 -12.77 -8.27 -9.33
CA ALA A 221 -11.34 -8.44 -9.60
C ALA A 221 -10.90 -7.48 -10.72
N LEU A 222 -9.86 -6.68 -10.45
CA LEU A 222 -9.28 -5.74 -11.42
C LEU A 222 -8.19 -6.37 -12.29
N GLY A 223 -7.73 -7.56 -11.91
CA GLY A 223 -6.60 -8.23 -12.54
C GLY A 223 -5.25 -7.58 -12.22
N TYR A 224 -4.20 -8.32 -12.49
CA TYR A 224 -2.84 -7.79 -12.46
C TYR A 224 -2.55 -6.97 -13.73
N PRO A 225 -1.63 -6.00 -13.67
CA PRO A 225 -1.17 -5.29 -14.87
C PRO A 225 -0.65 -6.29 -15.92
N GLU A 226 -1.07 -6.09 -17.17
CA GLU A 226 -0.61 -6.89 -18.31
C GLU A 226 0.70 -6.37 -18.90
#